data_AF-A0A8S3VM88-F1
#
_entry.id   AF-A0A8S3VM88-F1
#
_cell.length_a   1.000
_cell.length_b   1.000
_cell.length_c   1.000
_cell.angle_alpha   90.00
_cell.angle_beta   90.00
_cell.angle_gamma   90.00
#
_symmetry.space_group_name_H-M   'P 1'
#
loop_
_entity.id
_entity.type
_entity.pdbx_description
1 polymer ?
#
loop_
_entity_poly.entity_id
_entity_poly.type
_entity_poly.pdbx_seq_one_letter_code
_entity_poly.pdbx_strand_id
1 'polypeptide(L)'
;MMSNILALFYVVACVYAVSWPQGKYTLVKPTSGCPTGWVEGWRLQDNEDDKGNINSVSSGHHFYGEFTKNTKTYYCSKIREEKVIDWTTWTLLPWPKGTYCILRKGGSCPKGFANGHVYWDDEDDSGSYNSLGGTLPDGAYGRNTLIQYCCRSDGPTNIAIELPTSKPFYLVRKSTACQQVKGMNVRNEYIRTDDEDDAGNANSWAGSYPSIEGGKNILMHYCYYA
;
A
#
# COMPACT_ATOMS: atom_id res chain seq x y z
N MET A 1 6.70 66.44 15.52
CA MET A 1 7.50 65.22 15.74
C MET A 1 6.61 64.04 15.40
N MET A 2 6.62 63.59 14.13
CA MET A 2 5.76 62.50 13.65
C MET A 2 6.51 61.18 13.84
N SER A 3 5.97 60.32 14.70
CA SER A 3 6.51 58.99 14.98
C SER A 3 6.01 58.02 13.91
N ASN A 4 6.91 57.54 13.06
CA ASN A 4 6.63 56.45 12.12
C ASN A 4 6.82 55.12 12.84
N ILE A 5 5.72 54.42 13.10
CA ILE A 5 5.76 53.04 13.59
C ILE A 5 5.81 52.12 12.37
N LEU A 6 6.97 51.49 12.13
CA LEU A 6 7.08 50.38 11.19
C LEU A 6 6.45 49.13 11.82
N ALA A 7 5.32 48.68 11.28
CA ALA A 7 4.76 47.38 11.63
C ALA A 7 5.46 46.28 10.80
N LEU A 8 6.25 45.44 11.47
CA LEU A 8 6.88 44.27 10.85
C LEU A 8 5.85 43.14 10.78
N PHE A 9 5.30 42.86 9.59
CA PHE A 9 4.42 41.71 9.37
C PHE A 9 5.27 40.44 9.22
N TYR A 10 5.38 39.65 10.28
CA TYR A 10 5.90 38.28 10.18
C TYR A 10 4.90 37.43 9.41
N VAL A 11 5.21 37.11 8.15
CA VAL A 11 4.50 36.07 7.41
C VAL A 11 4.92 34.73 8.00
N VAL A 12 4.15 34.25 8.97
CA VAL A 12 4.25 32.85 9.41
C VAL A 12 3.73 32.00 8.26
N ALA A 13 4.64 31.43 7.48
CA ALA A 13 4.28 30.40 6.51
C ALA A 13 3.75 29.19 7.28
N CYS A 14 2.43 29.09 7.40
CA CYS A 14 1.78 27.91 7.92
C CYS A 14 2.00 26.80 6.88
N VAL A 15 2.96 25.91 7.15
CA VAL A 15 3.14 24.70 6.35
C VAL A 15 1.95 23.80 6.67
N TYR A 16 0.88 23.91 5.88
CA TYR A 16 -0.25 23.00 6.00
C TYR A 16 0.24 21.58 5.69
N ALA A 17 0.20 20.71 6.68
CA ALA A 17 0.46 19.30 6.47
C ALA A 17 -0.57 18.77 5.46
N VAL A 18 -0.09 18.28 4.32
CA VAL A 18 -0.94 17.56 3.37
C VAL A 18 -1.61 16.43 4.12
N SER A 19 -2.93 16.38 4.04
CA SER A 19 -3.74 15.33 4.68
C SER A 19 -3.86 14.13 3.76
N TRP A 20 -4.04 12.95 4.36
CA TRP A 20 -4.29 11.73 3.58
C TRP A 20 -5.61 11.87 2.79
N PRO A 21 -5.65 11.48 1.49
CA PRO A 21 -6.84 11.65 0.67
C PRO A 21 -8.08 10.96 1.22
N GLN A 22 -9.25 11.41 0.75
CA GLN A 22 -10.54 10.89 1.18
C GLN A 22 -10.72 9.38 0.93
N GLY A 23 -11.62 8.78 1.70
CA GLY A 23 -11.99 7.37 1.60
C GLY A 23 -11.32 6.49 2.66
N LYS A 24 -11.72 5.21 2.63
CA LYS A 24 -11.13 4.12 3.40
C LYS A 24 -10.19 3.33 2.49
N TYR A 25 -9.03 2.98 3.01
CA TYR A 25 -8.03 2.19 2.28
C TYR A 25 -6.98 1.66 3.25
N THR A 26 -6.17 0.75 2.75
CA THR A 26 -5.09 0.12 3.49
C THR A 26 -3.79 0.27 2.69
N LEU A 27 -2.69 0.50 3.39
CA LEU A 27 -1.33 0.51 2.88
C LEU A 27 -0.51 -0.57 3.58
N VAL A 28 0.54 -1.06 2.93
CA VAL A 28 1.52 -1.93 3.58
C VAL A 28 2.28 -1.13 4.64
N LYS A 29 2.50 -1.73 5.81
CA LYS A 29 3.15 -1.07 6.95
C LYS A 29 4.67 -1.02 6.74
N PRO A 30 5.28 0.18 6.74
CA PRO A 30 6.73 0.30 6.82
C PRO A 30 7.24 0.12 8.26
N THR A 31 8.54 -0.11 8.41
CA THR A 31 9.23 -0.18 9.71
C THR A 31 9.11 1.10 10.53
N SER A 32 8.87 2.25 9.88
CA SER A 32 8.56 3.54 10.53
C SER A 32 7.18 3.61 11.19
N GLY A 33 6.37 2.57 11.05
CA GLY A 33 5.03 2.46 11.62
C GLY A 33 3.95 3.21 10.83
N CYS A 34 2.71 3.15 11.33
CA CYS A 34 1.57 3.72 10.63
C CYS A 34 1.47 5.26 10.79
N PRO A 35 0.79 5.94 9.84
CA PRO A 35 0.34 7.31 10.02
C PRO A 35 -0.54 7.46 11.27
N THR A 36 -0.52 8.65 11.88
CA THR A 36 -1.30 8.95 13.09
C THR A 36 -2.80 8.70 12.86
N GLY A 37 -3.44 8.00 13.80
CA GLY A 37 -4.87 7.71 13.77
C GLY A 37 -5.28 6.51 12.91
N TRP A 38 -4.33 5.82 12.27
CA TRP A 38 -4.59 4.60 11.52
C TRP A 38 -4.51 3.37 12.43
N VAL A 39 -5.20 2.30 12.06
CA VAL A 39 -5.22 1.03 12.79
C VAL A 39 -4.40 -0.03 12.08
N GLU A 40 -3.83 -0.96 12.84
CA GLU A 40 -2.94 -1.98 12.32
C GLU A 40 -3.65 -3.33 12.12
N GLY A 41 -3.10 -4.14 11.23
CA GLY A 41 -3.45 -5.54 11.06
C GLY A 41 -2.30 -6.30 10.41
N TRP A 42 -2.41 -7.63 10.35
CA TRP A 42 -1.40 -8.47 9.74
C TRP A 42 -1.99 -9.78 9.21
N ARG A 43 -1.35 -10.32 8.17
CA ARG A 43 -1.61 -11.63 7.60
C ARG A 43 -0.29 -12.41 7.59
N LEU A 44 -0.33 -13.61 8.16
CA LEU A 44 0.67 -14.64 7.96
C LEU A 44 0.13 -15.56 6.87
N GLN A 45 0.86 -15.64 5.76
CA GLN A 45 0.67 -16.60 4.68
C GLN A 45 1.60 -17.78 4.91
N ASP A 46 1.00 -18.96 4.94
CA ASP A 46 1.68 -20.24 4.91
C ASP A 46 2.13 -20.50 3.47
N ASN A 47 3.44 -20.45 3.26
CA ASN A 47 4.07 -20.56 1.94
C ASN A 47 4.81 -21.88 1.86
N GLU A 48 4.98 -22.40 0.65
CA GLU A 48 5.47 -23.75 0.36
C GLU A 48 6.63 -24.21 1.27
N ASP A 49 6.40 -25.29 2.03
CA ASP A 49 7.30 -25.75 3.07
C ASP A 49 8.44 -26.68 2.58
N ASP A 50 8.45 -27.01 1.29
CA ASP A 50 9.38 -27.97 0.69
C ASP A 50 10.85 -27.52 0.63
N LYS A 51 11.74 -28.49 0.35
CA LYS A 51 13.19 -28.27 0.18
C LYS A 51 13.47 -27.50 -1.12
N GLY A 52 13.12 -26.23 -1.14
CA GLY A 52 13.18 -25.41 -2.32
C GLY A 52 12.64 -23.99 -2.14
N ASN A 53 12.01 -23.69 -0.99
CA ASN A 53 11.32 -22.41 -0.76
C ASN A 53 12.12 -21.20 -1.25
N ILE A 54 11.55 -20.46 -2.21
CA ILE A 54 12.17 -19.28 -2.84
C ILE A 54 11.52 -17.95 -2.41
N ASN A 55 10.85 -17.92 -1.26
CA ASN A 55 10.44 -16.68 -0.63
C ASN A 55 11.63 -15.73 -0.55
N SER A 56 11.39 -14.50 -1.00
CA SER A 56 12.44 -13.49 -0.94
C SER A 56 11.85 -12.10 -0.88
N VAL A 57 12.63 -11.21 -0.30
CA VAL A 57 12.30 -9.80 -0.17
C VAL A 57 13.51 -8.98 -0.58
N SER A 58 13.31 -7.76 -1.06
CA SER A 58 14.41 -6.86 -1.41
C SER A 58 15.42 -6.72 -0.26
N SER A 59 16.72 -6.79 -0.57
CA SER A 59 17.78 -6.59 0.44
C SER A 59 17.68 -5.19 1.06
N GLY A 60 17.69 -5.10 2.39
CA GLY A 60 17.54 -3.84 3.12
C GLY A 60 16.18 -3.17 2.88
N HIS A 61 15.12 -3.95 2.72
CA HIS A 61 13.75 -3.46 2.61
C HIS A 61 13.29 -2.71 3.88
N HIS A 62 12.17 -2.00 3.75
CA HIS A 62 11.56 -1.27 4.85
C HIS A 62 10.17 -1.79 5.25
N PHE A 63 9.76 -2.97 4.77
CA PHE A 63 8.53 -3.61 5.22
C PHE A 63 8.61 -3.98 6.70
N TYR A 64 7.54 -3.74 7.45
CA TYR A 64 7.35 -4.34 8.76
C TYR A 64 6.71 -5.72 8.58
N GLY A 65 7.48 -6.77 8.82
CA GLY A 65 7.05 -8.14 8.56
C GLY A 65 8.16 -9.17 8.78
N GLU A 66 7.82 -10.43 8.54
CA GLU A 66 8.73 -11.57 8.60
C GLU A 66 8.67 -12.28 7.24
N PHE A 67 9.79 -12.40 6.54
CA PHE A 67 9.86 -12.93 5.17
C PHE A 67 10.85 -14.08 5.14
N THR A 68 10.42 -15.23 5.67
CA THR A 68 11.27 -16.43 5.80
C THR A 68 10.61 -17.57 5.06
N LYS A 69 10.46 -18.74 5.70
CA LYS A 69 9.68 -19.86 5.17
C LYS A 69 8.24 -19.44 4.89
N ASN A 70 7.66 -18.67 5.80
CA ASN A 70 6.34 -18.05 5.67
C ASN A 70 6.44 -16.53 5.55
N THR A 71 5.44 -15.93 4.92
CA THR A 71 5.35 -14.49 4.69
C THR A 71 4.35 -13.84 5.63
N LYS A 72 4.84 -12.99 6.54
CA LYS A 72 4.01 -12.21 7.45
C LYS A 72 4.06 -10.73 7.09
N THR A 73 2.96 -10.24 6.52
CA THR A 73 2.84 -8.84 6.09
C THR A 73 1.93 -8.07 7.04
N TYR A 74 2.38 -6.88 7.45
CA TYR A 74 1.59 -5.95 8.26
C TYR A 74 1.02 -4.80 7.42
N TYR A 75 -0.08 -4.25 7.92
CA TYR A 75 -0.89 -3.26 7.22
C TYR A 75 -1.25 -2.08 8.13
N CYS A 76 -1.35 -0.90 7.52
CA CYS A 76 -1.91 0.30 8.10
C CYS A 76 -3.23 0.60 7.40
N SER A 77 -4.33 0.66 8.14
CA SER A 77 -5.68 0.90 7.59
C SER A 77 -6.27 2.23 8.05
N LYS A 78 -6.63 3.08 7.09
CA LYS A 78 -7.46 4.27 7.31
C LYS A 78 -8.91 3.86 7.27
N ILE A 79 -9.51 3.68 8.44
CA ILE A 79 -10.91 3.22 8.56
C ILE A 79 -11.92 4.35 8.79
N ARG A 80 -11.43 5.56 9.13
CA ARG A 80 -12.27 6.75 9.35
C ARG A 80 -12.42 7.54 8.06
N GLU A 81 -13.67 7.84 7.70
CA GLU A 81 -14.02 8.76 6.62
C GLU A 81 -13.95 10.20 7.10
N GLU A 82 -12.73 10.66 7.35
CA GLU A 82 -12.48 12.07 7.60
C GLU A 82 -12.72 12.84 6.29
N LYS A 83 -13.69 13.75 6.32
CA LYS A 83 -13.98 14.68 5.23
C LYS A 83 -12.92 15.77 5.21
N VAL A 84 -11.78 15.47 4.60
CA VAL A 84 -10.74 16.46 4.34
C VAL A 84 -11.19 17.31 3.15
N ILE A 85 -11.32 18.62 3.34
CA ILE A 85 -11.72 19.56 2.30
C ILE A 85 -10.46 20.19 1.68
N ASP A 86 -10.38 20.13 0.36
CA ASP A 86 -9.52 21.01 -0.42
C ASP A 86 -10.18 22.40 -0.47
N TRP A 87 -9.56 23.36 0.22
CA TRP A 87 -10.08 24.72 0.36
C TRP A 87 -10.02 25.53 -0.93
N THR A 88 -9.23 25.11 -1.91
CA THR A 88 -9.11 25.80 -3.21
C THR A 88 -10.28 25.46 -4.14
N THR A 89 -10.74 24.20 -4.09
CA THR A 89 -11.84 23.70 -4.92
C THR A 89 -13.15 23.54 -4.16
N TRP A 90 -13.12 23.66 -2.83
CA TRP A 90 -14.24 23.39 -1.93
C TRP A 90 -14.81 21.96 -2.09
N THR A 91 -13.94 20.99 -2.41
CA THR A 91 -14.31 19.59 -2.60
C THR A 91 -13.55 18.68 -1.65
N LEU A 92 -14.01 17.44 -1.49
CA LEU A 92 -13.27 16.44 -0.72
C LEU A 92 -11.93 16.15 -1.40
N LEU A 93 -10.83 16.19 -0.63
CA LEU A 93 -9.47 16.01 -1.10
C LEU A 93 -9.34 14.67 -1.86
N PRO A 94 -9.23 14.69 -3.21
CA PRO A 94 -9.19 13.48 -4.00
C PRO A 94 -7.80 12.84 -3.92
N TRP A 95 -7.72 11.56 -4.25
CA TRP A 95 -6.42 10.98 -4.55
C TRP A 95 -5.86 11.60 -5.84
N PRO A 96 -4.57 11.99 -5.87
CA PRO A 96 -3.94 12.54 -7.06
C PRO A 96 -3.92 11.53 -8.21
N LYS A 97 -4.02 12.02 -9.45
CA LYS A 97 -3.89 11.18 -10.64
C LYS A 97 -2.48 10.62 -10.76
N GLY A 98 -2.36 9.38 -11.21
CA GLY A 98 -1.06 8.72 -11.30
C GLY A 98 -1.17 7.25 -11.68
N THR A 99 -0.09 6.52 -11.53
CA THR A 99 -0.04 5.08 -11.81
C THR A 99 0.49 4.29 -10.61
N TYR A 100 -0.43 3.83 -9.76
CA TYR A 100 -0.13 3.12 -8.52
C TYR A 100 -1.38 2.42 -7.96
N CYS A 101 -1.19 1.57 -6.96
CA CYS A 101 -2.23 0.83 -6.28
C CYS A 101 -2.17 1.02 -4.76
N ILE A 102 -3.33 0.81 -4.14
CA ILE A 102 -3.52 0.69 -2.69
C ILE A 102 -4.37 -0.55 -2.41
N LEU A 103 -4.37 -1.03 -1.17
CA LEU A 103 -5.21 -2.16 -0.79
C LEU A 103 -6.61 -1.65 -0.45
N ARG A 104 -7.64 -2.30 -0.98
CA ARG A 104 -9.03 -1.85 -0.81
C ARG A 104 -9.45 -1.98 0.65
N LYS A 105 -10.26 -1.04 1.12
CA LYS A 105 -10.90 -1.14 2.43
C LYS A 105 -12.29 -0.52 2.38
N GLY A 106 -13.27 -1.18 3.00
CA GLY A 106 -14.60 -0.63 3.16
C GLY A 106 -15.56 -0.97 2.00
N GLY A 107 -15.30 -2.05 1.28
CA GLY A 107 -16.17 -2.65 0.28
C GLY A 107 -16.10 -2.01 -1.10
N SER A 108 -15.42 -0.87 -1.26
CA SER A 108 -15.30 -0.17 -2.54
C SER A 108 -14.00 0.61 -2.64
N CYS A 109 -13.58 0.91 -3.87
CA CYS A 109 -12.39 1.71 -4.11
C CYS A 109 -12.67 3.21 -3.96
N PRO A 110 -11.71 3.99 -3.44
CA PRO A 110 -11.79 5.45 -3.48
C PRO A 110 -11.99 5.96 -4.92
N LYS A 111 -12.66 7.11 -5.06
CA LYS A 111 -12.95 7.71 -6.36
C LYS A 111 -11.68 7.85 -7.22
N GLY A 112 -11.76 7.37 -8.46
CA GLY A 112 -10.66 7.39 -9.43
C GLY A 112 -9.84 6.10 -9.52
N PHE A 113 -10.04 5.17 -8.58
CA PHE A 113 -9.44 3.83 -8.67
C PHE A 113 -10.43 2.81 -9.25
N ALA A 114 -9.89 1.84 -9.97
CA ALA A 114 -10.61 0.65 -10.42
C ALA A 114 -10.32 -0.53 -9.47
N ASN A 115 -11.30 -1.42 -9.33
CA ASN A 115 -11.19 -2.62 -8.52
C ASN A 115 -10.36 -3.69 -9.24
N GLY A 116 -9.56 -4.42 -8.47
CA GLY A 116 -8.95 -5.69 -8.87
C GLY A 116 -8.63 -6.52 -7.65
N HIS A 117 -8.07 -7.70 -7.86
CA HIS A 117 -7.61 -8.55 -6.77
C HIS A 117 -6.41 -9.39 -7.19
N VAL A 118 -5.72 -9.91 -6.19
CA VAL A 118 -4.72 -10.95 -6.32
C VAL A 118 -5.12 -12.07 -5.37
N TYR A 119 -5.01 -13.28 -5.86
CA TYR A 119 -5.30 -14.52 -5.17
C TYR A 119 -4.04 -15.37 -5.14
N TRP A 120 -3.67 -15.77 -3.93
CA TRP A 120 -2.62 -16.72 -3.61
C TRP A 120 -3.28 -18.04 -3.20
N ASP A 121 -2.93 -19.11 -3.90
CA ASP A 121 -3.12 -20.47 -3.42
C ASP A 121 -2.00 -20.75 -2.41
N ASP A 122 -2.30 -20.50 -1.14
CA ASP A 122 -1.36 -20.72 -0.05
C ASP A 122 -1.21 -22.24 0.17
N GLU A 123 -0.21 -22.69 0.93
CA GLU A 123 0.07 -24.12 1.08
C GLU A 123 -1.11 -24.91 1.64
N ASP A 124 -1.39 -26.03 0.98
CA ASP A 124 -2.58 -26.84 1.14
C ASP A 124 -2.36 -28.10 2.03
N ASP A 125 -1.11 -28.41 2.38
CA ASP A 125 -0.71 -29.58 3.15
C ASP A 125 -1.14 -29.53 4.63
N SER A 126 -1.09 -30.67 5.32
CA SER A 126 -1.88 -30.93 6.53
C SER A 126 -1.66 -29.92 7.68
N GLY A 127 -2.58 -28.96 7.78
CA GLY A 127 -2.69 -28.01 8.88
C GLY A 127 -2.21 -26.61 8.51
N SER A 128 -3.02 -25.88 7.74
CA SER A 128 -2.70 -24.49 7.35
C SER A 128 -2.32 -23.61 8.55
N TYR A 129 -1.10 -23.10 8.55
CA TYR A 129 -0.57 -22.16 9.55
C TYR A 129 -0.94 -20.71 9.23
N ASN A 130 -1.83 -20.50 8.25
CA ASN A 130 -2.40 -19.21 7.95
C ASN A 130 -3.02 -18.58 9.19
N SER A 131 -2.62 -17.34 9.46
CA SER A 131 -3.10 -16.62 10.63
C SER A 131 -3.27 -15.15 10.34
N LEU A 132 -4.09 -14.48 11.13
CA LEU A 132 -4.36 -13.06 10.96
C LEU A 132 -4.69 -12.38 12.28
N GLY A 133 -4.55 -11.05 12.29
CA GLY A 133 -5.00 -10.22 13.39
C GLY A 133 -5.22 -8.77 13.00
N GLY A 134 -6.01 -8.06 13.80
CA GLY A 134 -6.28 -6.63 13.63
C GLY A 134 -7.14 -6.31 12.40
N THR A 135 -6.88 -5.16 11.77
CA THR A 135 -7.65 -4.66 10.63
C THR A 135 -6.94 -4.91 9.30
N LEU A 136 -7.44 -5.88 8.56
CA LEU A 136 -6.96 -6.23 7.22
C LEU A 136 -7.63 -5.41 6.10
N PRO A 137 -7.00 -5.33 4.92
CA PRO A 137 -7.69 -4.89 3.71
C PRO A 137 -8.87 -5.82 3.38
N ASP A 138 -9.75 -5.38 2.49
CA ASP A 138 -10.83 -6.23 1.99
C ASP A 138 -10.24 -7.45 1.27
N GLY A 139 -10.79 -8.63 1.53
CA GLY A 139 -10.22 -9.88 1.05
C GLY A 139 -10.91 -11.10 1.62
N ALA A 140 -10.39 -12.28 1.27
CA ALA A 140 -10.72 -13.55 1.89
C ALA A 140 -9.43 -14.14 2.46
N TYR A 141 -9.45 -14.55 3.74
CA TYR A 141 -8.25 -14.94 4.49
C TYR A 141 -8.46 -16.30 5.15
N GLY A 142 -8.98 -17.25 4.37
CA GLY A 142 -9.21 -18.62 4.82
C GLY A 142 -7.96 -19.46 4.65
N ARG A 143 -8.14 -20.65 4.06
CA ARG A 143 -7.05 -21.53 3.63
C ARG A 143 -6.14 -20.87 2.60
N ASN A 144 -6.72 -20.04 1.74
CA ASN A 144 -6.01 -19.26 0.72
C ASN A 144 -6.16 -17.76 0.97
N THR A 145 -5.31 -16.97 0.34
CA THR A 145 -5.29 -15.51 0.51
C THR A 145 -5.81 -14.83 -0.74
N LEU A 146 -6.88 -14.06 -0.60
CA LEU A 146 -7.34 -13.11 -1.61
C LEU A 146 -7.27 -11.71 -1.04
N ILE A 147 -6.53 -10.81 -1.70
CA ILE A 147 -6.49 -9.39 -1.33
C ILE A 147 -7.06 -8.56 -2.46
N GLN A 148 -7.95 -7.64 -2.09
CA GLN A 148 -8.56 -6.71 -3.02
C GLN A 148 -7.71 -5.44 -3.13
N TYR A 149 -7.50 -4.98 -4.35
CA TYR A 149 -6.72 -3.80 -4.67
C TYR A 149 -7.58 -2.74 -5.35
N CYS A 150 -7.14 -1.51 -5.15
CA CYS A 150 -7.62 -0.34 -5.87
C CYS A 150 -6.43 0.22 -6.62
N CYS A 151 -6.50 0.16 -7.94
CA CYS A 151 -5.43 0.61 -8.83
C CYS A 151 -5.92 1.72 -9.76
N ARG A 152 -5.04 2.68 -10.02
CA ARG A 152 -5.26 3.73 -11.02
C ARG A 152 -4.04 3.84 -11.93
N SER A 153 -4.28 4.30 -13.15
CA SER A 153 -3.27 4.48 -14.20
C SER A 153 -3.63 5.65 -15.11
N ASP A 154 -4.16 6.72 -14.51
CA ASP A 154 -4.71 7.90 -15.18
C ASP A 154 -3.76 9.10 -15.11
N GLY A 155 -2.47 8.85 -14.85
CA GLY A 155 -1.40 9.83 -14.86
C GLY A 155 -0.02 9.17 -14.98
N PRO A 156 0.98 9.88 -15.53
CA PRO A 156 2.32 9.33 -15.73
C PRO A 156 3.10 9.23 -14.40
N THR A 157 3.95 8.22 -14.28
CA THR A 157 4.71 7.95 -13.05
C THR A 157 5.77 9.01 -12.74
N ASN A 158 6.28 9.74 -13.73
CA ASN A 158 7.33 10.75 -13.56
C ASN A 158 6.80 12.13 -13.12
N ILE A 159 5.48 12.34 -13.11
CA ILE A 159 4.88 13.57 -12.58
C ILE A 159 4.60 13.37 -11.11
N ALA A 160 5.29 14.12 -10.26
CA ALA A 160 5.20 13.97 -8.82
C ALA A 160 3.78 14.27 -8.29
N ILE A 161 3.22 13.32 -7.55
CA ILE A 161 1.96 13.49 -6.83
C ILE A 161 2.20 14.05 -5.43
N GLU A 162 1.20 14.74 -4.88
CA GLU A 162 1.25 15.24 -3.52
C GLU A 162 0.50 14.30 -2.57
N LEU A 163 1.24 13.76 -1.60
CA LEU A 163 0.73 12.92 -0.51
C LEU A 163 1.41 13.39 0.79
N PRO A 164 0.88 13.00 1.97
CA PRO A 164 1.52 13.35 3.23
C PRO A 164 2.94 12.79 3.33
N THR A 165 3.90 13.65 3.66
CA THR A 165 5.34 13.32 3.72
C THR A 165 5.89 13.25 5.14
N SER A 166 5.04 13.38 6.16
CA SER A 166 5.47 13.39 7.57
C SER A 166 5.97 12.04 8.08
N LYS A 167 5.66 10.95 7.36
CA LYS A 167 6.16 9.60 7.63
C LYS A 167 6.39 8.86 6.31
N PRO A 168 7.39 7.95 6.27
CA PRO A 168 7.54 7.03 5.16
C PRO A 168 6.30 6.15 4.97
N PHE A 169 6.04 5.73 3.73
CA PHE A 169 4.90 4.87 3.37
C PHE A 169 5.18 4.05 2.11
N TYR A 170 4.30 3.07 1.86
CA TYR A 170 4.29 2.30 0.63
C TYR A 170 3.07 2.61 -0.24
N LEU A 171 3.29 2.66 -1.55
CA LEU A 171 2.25 2.37 -2.55
C LEU A 171 2.62 1.08 -3.28
N VAL A 172 1.63 0.30 -3.70
CA VAL A 172 1.89 -0.91 -4.49
C VAL A 172 2.10 -0.48 -5.95
N ARG A 173 3.17 -0.96 -6.59
CA ARG A 173 3.55 -0.50 -7.93
C ARG A 173 2.56 -1.03 -8.95
N LYS A 174 2.09 -0.17 -9.86
CA LYS A 174 1.14 -0.55 -10.93
C LYS A 174 1.77 -0.74 -12.31
N SER A 175 2.93 -0.12 -12.55
CA SER A 175 3.65 -0.14 -13.83
C SER A 175 5.09 -0.63 -13.65
N THR A 176 5.93 -0.48 -14.67
CA THR A 176 7.38 -0.77 -14.60
C THR A 176 8.17 0.24 -13.76
N ALA A 177 7.58 1.37 -13.39
CA ALA A 177 8.22 2.40 -12.58
C ALA A 177 7.35 2.78 -11.38
N CYS A 178 8.00 3.30 -10.34
CA CYS A 178 7.31 3.90 -9.21
C CYS A 178 6.79 5.29 -9.56
N GLN A 179 5.58 5.59 -9.08
CA GLN A 179 5.02 6.92 -9.10
C GLN A 179 5.91 7.87 -8.28
N GLN A 180 6.28 9.03 -8.81
CA GLN A 180 7.02 10.04 -8.03
C GLN A 180 6.09 10.70 -7.00
N VAL A 181 6.59 10.93 -5.79
CA VAL A 181 5.90 11.69 -4.73
C VAL A 181 6.72 12.92 -4.40
N LYS A 182 6.09 14.10 -4.42
CA LYS A 182 6.76 15.37 -4.21
C LYS A 182 7.38 15.41 -2.80
N GLY A 183 8.67 15.72 -2.74
CA GLY A 183 9.41 15.87 -1.48
C GLY A 183 9.83 14.56 -0.80
N MET A 184 9.70 13.41 -1.48
CA MET A 184 10.14 12.10 -0.98
C MET A 184 11.06 11.44 -2.00
N ASN A 185 12.05 10.69 -1.53
CA ASN A 185 12.77 9.76 -2.38
C ASN A 185 11.95 8.48 -2.54
N VAL A 186 12.10 7.79 -3.67
CA VAL A 186 11.40 6.53 -3.94
C VAL A 186 12.37 5.39 -4.17
N ARG A 187 12.09 4.25 -3.55
CA ARG A 187 12.80 2.99 -3.75
C ARG A 187 11.82 1.89 -4.16
N ASN A 188 12.11 1.22 -5.27
CA ASN A 188 11.39 0.02 -5.67
C ASN A 188 11.87 -1.15 -4.80
N GLU A 189 10.93 -1.82 -4.16
CA GLU A 189 11.14 -3.01 -3.34
C GLU A 189 10.15 -4.09 -3.79
N TYR A 190 10.41 -5.35 -3.43
CA TYR A 190 9.55 -6.47 -3.79
C TYR A 190 9.42 -7.45 -2.63
N ILE A 191 8.31 -8.18 -2.66
CA ILE A 191 8.09 -9.41 -1.90
C ILE A 191 7.75 -10.49 -2.93
N ARG A 192 8.43 -11.63 -2.83
CA ARG A 192 8.14 -12.84 -3.58
C ARG A 192 7.63 -13.88 -2.60
N THR A 193 6.45 -14.41 -2.90
CA THR A 193 5.86 -15.56 -2.22
C THR A 193 6.04 -16.79 -3.09
N ASP A 194 6.52 -17.86 -2.47
CA ASP A 194 6.55 -19.22 -2.99
C ASP A 194 5.24 -19.88 -2.58
N ASP A 195 4.40 -20.14 -3.55
CA ASP A 195 3.02 -20.59 -3.36
C ASP A 195 2.91 -22.02 -3.90
N GLU A 196 1.80 -22.73 -3.63
CA GLU A 196 1.66 -24.20 -3.79
C GLU A 196 2.33 -24.77 -5.05
N ASP A 197 3.26 -25.72 -4.90
CA ASP A 197 4.06 -26.22 -6.04
C ASP A 197 3.43 -27.42 -6.78
N ASP A 198 2.31 -27.93 -6.27
CA ASP A 198 1.57 -29.06 -6.83
C ASP A 198 0.87 -28.73 -8.16
N ALA A 199 0.45 -29.77 -8.88
CA ALA A 199 -0.16 -29.66 -10.22
C ALA A 199 -1.48 -28.84 -10.27
N GLY A 200 -1.94 -28.33 -9.12
CA GLY A 200 -3.21 -27.62 -8.91
C GLY A 200 -3.12 -26.13 -8.62
N ASN A 201 -1.93 -25.51 -8.52
CA ASN A 201 -1.78 -24.10 -8.17
C ASN A 201 -2.72 -23.17 -8.96
N ALA A 202 -3.62 -22.50 -8.24
CA ALA A 202 -4.66 -21.64 -8.78
C ALA A 202 -4.41 -20.14 -8.54
N ASN A 203 -3.14 -19.75 -8.35
CA ASN A 203 -2.72 -18.35 -8.30
C ASN A 203 -3.35 -17.56 -9.45
N SER A 204 -3.99 -16.45 -9.11
CA SER A 204 -4.74 -15.68 -10.10
C SER A 204 -4.88 -14.21 -9.71
N TRP A 205 -5.12 -13.38 -10.72
CA TRP A 205 -5.37 -11.95 -10.52
C TRP A 205 -6.25 -11.44 -11.65
N ALA A 206 -7.19 -10.54 -11.31
CA ALA A 206 -8.12 -9.99 -12.28
C ALA A 206 -8.52 -8.55 -11.95
N GLY A 207 -9.13 -7.87 -12.93
CA GLY A 207 -9.50 -6.46 -12.84
C GLY A 207 -8.29 -5.53 -12.94
N SER A 208 -8.28 -4.45 -12.16
CA SER A 208 -7.15 -3.53 -12.05
C SER A 208 -6.24 -3.93 -10.88
N TYR A 209 -5.22 -4.72 -11.17
CA TYR A 209 -4.29 -5.29 -10.19
C TYR A 209 -2.88 -4.67 -10.31
N PRO A 210 -2.01 -4.82 -9.29
CA PRO A 210 -0.64 -4.30 -9.29
C PRO A 210 0.29 -4.90 -10.36
N SER A 211 1.52 -4.41 -10.44
CA SER A 211 2.59 -5.03 -11.21
C SER A 211 3.01 -6.33 -10.53
N ILE A 212 2.72 -7.45 -11.18
CA ILE A 212 3.00 -8.81 -10.69
C ILE A 212 3.84 -9.53 -11.74
N GLU A 213 4.89 -10.20 -11.28
CA GLU A 213 5.55 -11.28 -12.03
C GLU A 213 5.05 -12.60 -11.43
N GLY A 214 4.35 -13.38 -12.24
CA GLY A 214 3.56 -14.52 -11.75
C GLY A 214 3.87 -15.84 -12.46
N GLY A 215 3.11 -16.87 -12.08
CA GLY A 215 3.26 -18.26 -12.50
C GLY A 215 2.83 -19.13 -11.33
N LYS A 216 3.68 -20.09 -10.94
CA LYS A 216 3.51 -20.77 -9.64
C LYS A 216 3.72 -19.84 -8.45
N ASN A 217 4.60 -18.84 -8.59
CA ASN A 217 4.99 -17.95 -7.50
C ASN A 217 4.61 -16.53 -7.82
N ILE A 218 4.29 -15.73 -6.81
CA ILE A 218 3.88 -14.34 -6.99
C ILE A 218 4.99 -13.41 -6.49
N LEU A 219 5.55 -12.61 -7.40
CA LEU A 219 6.41 -11.49 -7.05
C LEU A 219 5.66 -10.18 -7.26
N MET A 220 5.48 -9.43 -6.18
CA MET A 220 4.85 -8.12 -6.17
C MET A 220 5.87 -7.01 -5.92
N HIS A 221 5.71 -5.89 -6.63
CA HIS A 221 6.52 -4.70 -6.44
C HIS A 221 5.80 -3.60 -5.65
N TYR A 222 6.58 -2.91 -4.83
CA TYR A 222 6.16 -1.84 -3.95
C TYR A 222 7.11 -0.65 -4.10
N CYS A 223 6.58 0.54 -3.88
CA CYS A 223 7.33 1.78 -3.91
C CYS A 223 7.37 2.32 -2.49
N TYR A 224 8.54 2.26 -1.87
CA TYR A 224 8.81 2.87 -0.57
C TYR A 224 9.15 4.35 -0.77
N TYR A 225 8.47 5.22 -0.04
CA TYR A 225 8.72 6.66 -0.05
C TYR A 225 9.25 7.10 1.31
N ALA A 226 10.37 7.83 1.34
CA ALA A 226 10.98 8.37 2.56
C ALA A 226 11.72 9.69 2.31
#